data_AF-A0A0P9DA49-F1
#
_entry.id   AF-A0A0P9DA49-F1
#
_cell.length_a   1.000
_cell.length_b   1.000
_cell.length_c   1.000
_cell.angle_alpha   90.00
_cell.angle_beta   90.00
_cell.angle_gamma   90.00
#
_symmetry.space_group_name_H-M   'P 1'
#
loop_
_entity.id
_entity.type
_entity.pdbx_description
1 polymer ?
#
loop_
_entity_poly.entity_id
_entity_poly.type
_entity_poly.pdbx_seq_one_letter_code
_entity_poly.pdbx_strand_id
1 'polypeptide(L)'
;MTTVRRSGLNSTALALIPLAIAINIAIGQLVAVLKLPVYLDSIGTVLTGALLGPWVGLITGALSNIIWTLIGINPPAWWFAPVAAIIGLFAGFAGRAHLFQRPSPRWLSAVIGAVFLAALALFVLLFISQTTDADGFVVLPSAGDLIAQNPLVFLVAIAIGAAIGYFVLQNAGYAGLIGLVTGVVAAIVSAPIAAYVFGGITGAGTDALVAAFRASGANILASAFAQGTVSDPFDKMTSFMIVYLIIQSLPQRLLQRFPNARPAERSTVSGAVASR
;
A
#
# COMPACT_ATOMS: atom_id res chain seq x y z
N MET A 1 -43.89 -11.52 3.57
CA MET A 1 -42.93 -12.20 2.67
C MET A 1 -41.60 -11.46 2.73
N THR A 2 -40.65 -11.99 3.50
CA THR A 2 -39.26 -11.51 3.57
C THR A 2 -38.56 -11.84 2.26
N THR A 3 -38.32 -10.83 1.43
CA THR A 3 -37.49 -10.95 0.24
C THR A 3 -36.06 -11.26 0.69
N VAL A 4 -35.65 -12.52 0.51
CA VAL A 4 -34.25 -12.93 0.60
C VAL A 4 -33.49 -12.16 -0.49
N ARG A 5 -32.87 -11.02 -0.13
CA ARG A 5 -31.87 -10.37 -0.99
C ARG A 5 -30.78 -11.40 -1.22
N ARG A 6 -30.67 -11.93 -2.44
CA ARG A 6 -29.51 -12.73 -2.84
C ARG A 6 -28.27 -11.84 -2.68
N SER A 7 -27.55 -12.00 -1.58
CA SER A 7 -26.32 -11.32 -1.22
C SER A 7 -25.12 -11.84 -2.03
N GLY A 8 -25.31 -12.07 -3.33
CA GLY A 8 -24.29 -12.59 -4.22
C GLY A 8 -23.50 -11.45 -4.87
N LEU A 9 -22.19 -11.65 -5.04
CA LEU A 9 -21.37 -10.79 -5.89
C LEU A 9 -21.96 -10.80 -7.31
N ASN A 10 -22.22 -9.62 -7.90
CA ASN A 10 -22.70 -9.53 -9.27
C ASN A 10 -21.55 -9.82 -10.27
N SER A 11 -21.88 -10.03 -11.55
CA SER A 11 -20.87 -10.39 -12.57
C SER A 11 -19.73 -9.37 -12.68
N THR A 12 -20.00 -8.08 -12.44
CA THR A 12 -18.96 -7.03 -12.41
C THR A 12 -18.03 -7.20 -11.22
N ALA A 13 -18.56 -7.52 -10.03
CA ALA A 13 -17.77 -7.80 -8.84
C ALA A 13 -16.90 -9.07 -9.01
N LEU A 14 -17.44 -10.12 -9.64
CA LEU A 14 -16.68 -11.33 -9.93
C LEU A 14 -15.58 -11.09 -10.96
N ALA A 15 -15.83 -10.29 -12.01
CA ALA A 15 -14.84 -9.96 -13.03
C ALA A 15 -13.68 -9.09 -12.51
N LEU A 16 -13.88 -8.34 -11.43
CA LEU A 16 -12.84 -7.52 -10.83
C LEU A 16 -11.72 -8.36 -10.20
N ILE A 17 -12.02 -9.55 -9.67
CA ILE A 17 -11.05 -10.42 -9.00
C ILE A 17 -9.92 -10.88 -9.95
N PRO A 18 -10.20 -11.54 -11.10
CA PRO A 18 -9.15 -11.95 -12.03
C PRO A 18 -8.42 -10.75 -12.65
N LEU A 19 -9.11 -9.62 -12.89
CA LEU A 19 -8.48 -8.40 -13.38
C LEU A 19 -7.48 -7.84 -12.35
N ALA A 20 -7.86 -7.79 -11.07
CA ALA A 20 -6.99 -7.35 -10.00
C ALA A 20 -5.75 -8.23 -9.83
N ILE A 21 -5.91 -9.56 -9.92
CA ILE A 21 -4.80 -10.51 -9.92
C ILE A 21 -3.85 -10.22 -11.10
N ALA A 22 -4.39 -10.04 -12.30
CA ALA A 22 -3.58 -9.74 -13.48
C ALA A 22 -2.80 -8.42 -13.33
N ILE A 23 -3.44 -7.37 -12.78
CA ILE A 23 -2.79 -6.08 -12.50
C ILE A 23 -1.66 -6.24 -11.48
N ASN A 24 -1.89 -6.96 -10.39
CA ASN A 24 -0.87 -7.21 -9.36
C ASN A 24 0.37 -7.89 -9.96
N ILE A 25 0.16 -8.95 -10.73
CA ILE A 25 1.24 -9.69 -11.39
C ILE A 25 1.96 -8.82 -12.42
N ALA A 26 1.21 -8.09 -13.25
CA ALA A 26 1.81 -7.26 -14.31
C ALA A 26 2.65 -6.11 -13.73
N ILE A 27 2.12 -5.36 -12.77
CA ILE A 27 2.83 -4.26 -12.12
C ILE A 27 3.99 -4.80 -11.28
N GLY A 28 3.76 -5.85 -10.47
CA GLY A 28 4.79 -6.47 -9.66
C GLY A 28 5.94 -7.00 -10.52
N GLN A 29 5.64 -7.60 -11.68
CA GLN A 29 6.67 -8.07 -12.60
C GLN A 29 7.45 -6.90 -13.22
N LEU A 30 6.78 -5.82 -13.61
CA LEU A 30 7.45 -4.63 -14.14
C LEU A 30 8.41 -4.04 -13.10
N VAL A 31 7.96 -3.91 -11.86
CA VAL A 31 8.75 -3.42 -10.73
C VAL A 31 9.96 -4.31 -10.45
N ALA A 32 9.78 -5.63 -10.44
CA ALA A 32 10.85 -6.60 -10.24
C ALA A 32 11.90 -6.56 -11.36
N VAL A 33 11.47 -6.47 -12.62
CA VAL A 33 12.37 -6.36 -13.79
C VAL A 33 13.16 -5.05 -13.76
N LEU A 34 12.51 -3.95 -13.40
CA LEU A 34 13.16 -2.64 -13.25
C LEU A 34 13.97 -2.52 -11.96
N LYS A 35 13.95 -3.54 -11.09
CA LYS A 35 14.59 -3.56 -9.77
C LYS A 35 14.26 -2.31 -8.95
N LEU A 36 13.02 -1.84 -9.05
CA LEU A 36 12.59 -0.69 -8.27
C LEU A 36 12.56 -1.08 -6.79
N PRO A 37 12.94 -0.19 -5.86
CA PRO A 37 13.00 -0.50 -4.44
C PRO A 37 11.63 -0.50 -3.74
N VAL A 38 10.55 -0.73 -4.48
CA VAL A 38 9.15 -0.83 -4.00
C VAL A 38 8.54 -2.11 -4.57
N TYR A 39 7.34 -2.52 -4.15
CA TYR A 39 6.69 -3.73 -4.67
C TYR A 39 5.51 -3.42 -5.60
N LEU A 40 4.63 -2.50 -5.19
CA LEU A 40 3.41 -2.05 -5.91
C LEU A 40 2.49 -3.18 -6.44
N ASP A 41 2.65 -4.39 -5.92
CA ASP A 41 1.96 -5.63 -6.30
C ASP A 41 0.60 -5.82 -5.62
N SER A 42 0.16 -4.81 -4.87
CA SER A 42 -1.00 -4.89 -3.98
C SER A 42 -2.14 -3.96 -4.40
N ILE A 43 -2.02 -3.22 -5.51
CA ILE A 43 -3.04 -2.26 -5.96
C ILE A 43 -4.38 -2.96 -6.24
N GLY A 44 -4.35 -4.07 -6.99
CA GLY A 44 -5.54 -4.88 -7.26
C GLY A 44 -6.13 -5.51 -6.01
N THR A 45 -5.27 -6.00 -5.10
CA THR A 45 -5.67 -6.59 -3.82
C THR A 45 -6.39 -5.58 -2.93
N VAL A 46 -5.85 -4.36 -2.85
CA VAL A 46 -6.45 -3.27 -2.07
C VAL A 46 -7.74 -2.81 -2.73
N LEU A 47 -7.80 -2.75 -4.07
CA LEU A 47 -9.02 -2.38 -4.81
C LEU A 47 -10.17 -3.38 -4.60
N THR A 48 -9.91 -4.68 -4.73
CA THR A 48 -10.94 -5.71 -4.49
C THR A 48 -11.35 -5.74 -3.03
N GLY A 49 -10.41 -5.62 -2.10
CA GLY A 49 -10.72 -5.48 -0.67
C GLY A 49 -11.65 -4.29 -0.43
N ALA A 50 -11.24 -3.09 -0.85
CA ALA A 50 -11.97 -1.85 -0.64
C ALA A 50 -13.41 -1.92 -1.19
N LEU A 51 -13.60 -2.48 -2.39
CA LEU A 51 -14.91 -2.49 -3.07
C LEU A 51 -15.79 -3.70 -2.72
N LEU A 52 -15.20 -4.88 -2.49
CA LEU A 52 -15.92 -6.16 -2.38
C LEU A 52 -15.89 -6.74 -0.95
N GLY A 53 -14.96 -6.30 -0.10
CA GLY A 53 -14.88 -6.64 1.33
C GLY A 53 -13.68 -7.50 1.72
N PRO A 54 -13.52 -7.75 3.05
CA PRO A 54 -12.31 -8.34 3.64
C PRO A 54 -11.94 -9.69 3.04
N TRP A 55 -12.93 -10.59 2.88
CA TRP A 55 -12.69 -11.94 2.39
C TRP A 55 -12.27 -11.97 0.92
N VAL A 56 -12.87 -11.11 0.10
CA VAL A 56 -12.52 -11.03 -1.32
C VAL A 56 -11.13 -10.42 -1.49
N GLY A 57 -10.79 -9.37 -0.72
CA GLY A 57 -9.44 -8.83 -0.68
C GLY A 57 -8.42 -9.87 -0.25
N LEU A 58 -8.68 -10.60 0.84
CA LEU A 58 -7.83 -11.68 1.34
C LEU A 58 -7.55 -12.73 0.27
N ILE A 59 -8.60 -13.25 -0.35
CA ILE A 59 -8.49 -14.29 -1.39
C ILE A 59 -7.75 -13.74 -2.62
N THR A 60 -8.07 -12.51 -3.05
CA THR A 60 -7.38 -11.87 -4.19
C THR A 60 -5.89 -11.75 -3.94
N GLY A 61 -5.49 -11.30 -2.74
CA GLY A 61 -4.08 -11.15 -2.36
C GLY A 61 -3.35 -12.49 -2.34
N ALA A 62 -3.92 -13.49 -1.65
CA ALA A 62 -3.35 -14.83 -1.60
C ALA A 62 -3.20 -15.44 -3.00
N LEU A 63 -4.27 -15.40 -3.80
CA LEU A 63 -4.26 -15.95 -5.15
C LEU A 63 -3.30 -15.22 -6.07
N SER A 64 -3.12 -13.91 -5.93
CA SER A 64 -2.17 -13.15 -6.75
C SER A 64 -0.77 -13.74 -6.66
N ASN A 65 -0.29 -13.96 -5.43
CA ASN A 65 1.05 -14.49 -5.19
C ASN A 65 1.17 -15.98 -5.54
N ILE A 66 0.14 -16.77 -5.25
CA ILE A 66 0.10 -18.19 -5.63
C ILE A 66 0.15 -18.36 -7.15
N ILE A 67 -0.70 -17.64 -7.88
CA ILE A 67 -0.79 -17.72 -9.34
C ILE A 67 0.52 -17.22 -9.98
N TRP A 68 1.12 -16.15 -9.45
CA TRP A 68 2.39 -15.64 -9.95
C TRP A 68 3.51 -16.70 -9.88
N THR A 69 3.56 -17.45 -8.78
CA THR A 69 4.48 -18.59 -8.64
C THR A 69 4.11 -19.74 -9.58
N LEU A 70 2.83 -20.10 -9.71
CA LEU A 70 2.39 -21.22 -10.56
C LEU A 70 2.63 -20.99 -12.06
N ILE A 71 2.61 -19.73 -12.53
CA ILE A 71 2.96 -19.38 -13.91
C ILE A 71 4.49 -19.46 -14.13
N GLY A 72 5.29 -19.60 -13.07
CA GLY A 72 6.74 -19.79 -13.13
C GLY A 72 7.56 -18.51 -13.30
N ILE A 73 6.93 -17.33 -13.17
CA ILE A 73 7.59 -16.03 -13.39
C ILE A 73 8.28 -15.52 -12.12
N ASN A 74 7.68 -15.75 -10.94
CA ASN A 74 8.23 -15.30 -9.65
C ASN A 74 8.05 -16.38 -8.56
N PRO A 75 8.94 -17.39 -8.50
CA PRO A 75 8.86 -18.46 -7.51
C PRO A 75 8.86 -18.01 -6.03
N PRO A 76 9.61 -16.95 -5.63
CA PRO A 76 9.53 -16.41 -4.27
C PRO A 76 8.14 -15.94 -3.82
N ALA A 77 7.26 -15.52 -4.74
CA ALA A 77 6.00 -14.86 -4.42
C ALA A 77 5.08 -15.69 -3.49
N TRP A 78 5.04 -17.02 -3.65
CA TRP A 78 4.23 -17.92 -2.82
C TRP A 78 4.43 -17.70 -1.31
N TRP A 79 5.67 -17.48 -0.87
CA TRP A 79 6.00 -17.24 0.54
C TRP A 79 5.36 -15.96 1.09
N PHE A 80 5.10 -14.99 0.22
CA PHE A 80 4.45 -13.72 0.56
C PHE A 80 2.93 -13.75 0.38
N ALA A 81 2.33 -14.88 -0.02
CA ALA A 81 0.88 -15.00 -0.12
C ALA A 81 0.13 -14.65 1.20
N PRO A 82 0.61 -15.05 2.40
CA PRO A 82 -0.01 -14.62 3.66
C PRO A 82 0.04 -13.09 3.88
N VAL A 83 1.13 -12.44 3.46
CA VAL A 83 1.30 -10.98 3.57
C VAL A 83 0.26 -10.28 2.67
N ALA A 84 0.16 -10.69 1.41
CA ALA A 84 -0.84 -10.17 0.47
C ALA A 84 -2.29 -10.43 0.93
N ALA A 85 -2.55 -11.59 1.54
CA ALA A 85 -3.84 -11.93 2.12
C ALA A 85 -4.23 -10.96 3.25
N ILE A 86 -3.30 -10.65 4.16
CA ILE A 86 -3.52 -9.70 5.25
C ILE A 86 -3.74 -8.29 4.72
N ILE A 87 -2.97 -7.86 3.71
CA ILE A 87 -3.15 -6.55 3.07
C ILE A 87 -4.58 -6.41 2.50
N GLY A 88 -5.07 -7.43 1.79
CA GLY A 88 -6.42 -7.45 1.25
C GLY A 88 -7.51 -7.48 2.32
N LEU A 89 -7.26 -8.19 3.43
CA LEU A 89 -8.15 -8.21 4.59
C LEU A 89 -8.29 -6.80 5.20
N PHE A 90 -7.18 -6.10 5.46
CA PHE A 90 -7.17 -4.74 5.99
C PHE A 90 -7.83 -3.75 5.03
N ALA A 91 -7.53 -3.83 3.73
CA ALA A 91 -8.18 -3.02 2.71
C ALA A 91 -9.71 -3.24 2.70
N GLY A 92 -10.16 -4.48 2.90
CA GLY A 92 -11.59 -4.76 2.95
C GLY A 92 -12.29 -4.33 4.23
N PHE A 93 -11.63 -4.36 5.39
CA PHE A 93 -12.18 -3.73 6.59
C PHE A 93 -12.23 -2.21 6.44
N ALA A 94 -11.21 -1.60 5.84
CA ALA A 94 -11.19 -0.18 5.51
C ALA A 94 -12.32 0.20 4.53
N GLY A 95 -12.57 -0.65 3.53
CA GLY A 95 -13.66 -0.53 2.57
C GLY A 95 -15.04 -0.58 3.25
N ARG A 96 -15.26 -1.54 4.15
CA ARG A 96 -16.49 -1.64 4.95
C ARG A 96 -16.70 -0.45 5.89
N ALA A 97 -15.62 0.11 6.43
CA ALA A 97 -15.65 1.34 7.20
C ALA A 97 -15.74 2.61 6.31
N HIS A 98 -15.79 2.43 4.98
CA HIS A 98 -15.83 3.47 3.97
C HIS A 98 -14.68 4.48 4.03
N LEU A 99 -13.50 4.08 4.50
CA LEU A 99 -12.34 4.97 4.66
C LEU A 99 -11.83 5.57 3.34
N PHE A 100 -12.08 4.89 2.21
CA PHE A 100 -11.73 5.39 0.87
C PHE A 100 -12.70 6.43 0.30
N GLN A 101 -13.89 6.57 0.91
CA GLN A 101 -14.97 7.41 0.39
C GLN A 101 -15.45 8.44 1.43
N ARG A 102 -15.09 8.26 2.69
CA ARG A 102 -15.36 9.20 3.78
C ARG A 102 -14.45 10.41 3.66
N PRO A 103 -14.98 11.65 3.70
CA PRO A 103 -14.14 12.83 3.77
C PRO A 103 -13.34 12.81 5.08
N SER A 104 -12.01 12.92 4.97
CA SER A 104 -11.11 13.10 6.11
C SER A 104 -10.95 14.58 6.43
N PRO A 105 -10.63 14.94 7.69
CA PRO A 105 -10.27 16.32 7.99
C PRO A 105 -8.97 16.69 7.25
N ARG A 106 -8.91 17.92 6.72
CA ARG A 106 -7.79 18.39 5.88
C ARG A 106 -6.43 18.32 6.57
N TRP A 107 -6.39 18.55 7.88
CA TRP A 107 -5.16 18.45 8.66
C TRP A 107 -4.58 17.02 8.63
N LEU A 108 -5.45 15.98 8.63
CA LEU A 108 -4.99 14.60 8.56
C LEU A 108 -4.40 14.32 7.17
N SER A 109 -5.06 14.78 6.11
CA SER A 109 -4.52 14.68 4.75
C SER A 109 -3.19 15.42 4.60
N ALA A 110 -3.03 16.58 5.26
CA ALA A 110 -1.76 17.32 5.31
C ALA A 110 -0.67 16.53 6.03
N VAL A 111 -0.96 15.95 7.21
CA VAL A 111 0.00 15.12 7.94
C VAL A 111 0.41 13.90 7.11
N ILE A 112 -0.54 13.22 6.49
CA ILE A 112 -0.27 12.07 5.62
C ILE A 112 0.60 12.49 4.43
N GLY A 113 0.29 13.60 3.77
CA GLY A 113 1.09 14.11 2.65
C GLY A 113 2.51 14.49 3.09
N ALA A 114 2.66 15.13 4.24
CA ALA A 114 3.96 15.47 4.82
C ALA A 114 4.79 14.22 5.14
N VAL A 115 4.19 13.24 5.82
CA VAL A 115 4.83 11.96 6.13
C VAL A 115 5.21 11.23 4.84
N PHE A 116 4.33 11.21 3.85
CA PHE A 116 4.58 10.54 2.58
C PHE A 116 5.77 11.14 1.84
N LEU A 117 5.83 12.47 1.66
CA LEU A 117 6.95 13.10 0.96
C LEU A 117 8.24 13.10 1.78
N ALA A 118 8.16 13.20 3.11
CA ALA A 118 9.34 13.03 3.95
C ALA A 118 9.90 11.59 3.85
N ALA A 119 9.02 10.58 3.88
CA ALA A 119 9.40 9.19 3.68
C ALA A 119 9.96 8.95 2.28
N LEU A 120 9.35 9.51 1.24
CA LEU A 120 9.87 9.45 -0.13
C LEU A 120 11.25 10.11 -0.24
N ALA A 121 11.44 11.28 0.37
CA ALA A 121 12.72 11.98 0.36
C ALA A 121 13.80 11.16 1.09
N LEU A 122 13.49 10.62 2.28
CA LEU A 122 14.38 9.72 3.01
C LEU A 122 14.75 8.51 2.16
N PHE A 123 13.73 7.87 1.59
CA PHE A 123 13.87 6.68 0.78
C PHE A 123 14.74 6.93 -0.45
N VAL A 124 14.51 8.01 -1.20
CA VAL A 124 15.35 8.39 -2.35
C VAL A 124 16.79 8.69 -1.92
N LEU A 125 16.97 9.44 -0.83
CA LEU A 125 18.31 9.78 -0.32
C LEU A 125 19.08 8.55 0.16
N LEU A 126 18.41 7.56 0.73
CA LEU A 126 19.02 6.28 1.11
C LEU A 126 19.69 5.61 -0.11
N PHE A 127 19.03 5.57 -1.26
CA PHE A 127 19.59 4.95 -2.46
C PHE A 127 20.62 5.83 -3.20
N ILE A 128 20.42 7.14 -3.25
CA ILE A 128 21.36 8.04 -3.93
C ILE A 128 22.67 8.16 -3.14
N SER A 129 22.58 8.11 -1.82
CA SER A 129 23.72 8.31 -0.91
C SER A 129 24.33 6.99 -0.43
N GLN A 130 23.97 5.87 -1.05
CA GLN A 130 24.57 4.57 -0.74
C GLN A 130 26.06 4.59 -1.10
N THR A 131 26.88 4.03 -0.23
CA THR A 131 28.33 3.93 -0.42
C THR A 131 28.73 2.46 -0.52
N THR A 132 29.96 2.20 -0.95
CA THR A 132 30.50 0.84 -0.97
C THR A 132 31.68 0.78 -0.01
N ASP A 133 31.65 -0.19 0.90
CA ASP A 133 32.74 -0.38 1.86
C ASP A 133 33.98 -1.02 1.20
N ALA A 134 35.09 -1.10 1.94
CA ALA A 134 36.36 -1.66 1.45
C ALA A 134 36.23 -3.11 0.91
N ASP A 135 35.26 -3.86 1.44
CA ASP A 135 34.97 -5.24 1.05
C ASP A 135 33.97 -5.35 -0.12
N GLY A 136 33.57 -4.23 -0.74
CA GLY A 136 32.66 -4.21 -1.88
C GLY A 136 31.17 -4.31 -1.54
N PHE A 137 30.80 -4.27 -0.25
CA PHE A 137 29.41 -4.29 0.19
C PHE A 137 28.77 -2.90 0.12
N VAL A 138 27.52 -2.84 -0.32
CA VAL A 138 26.72 -1.61 -0.27
C VAL A 138 26.40 -1.28 1.19
N VAL A 139 26.71 -0.07 1.63
CA VAL A 139 26.42 0.46 2.97
C VAL A 139 25.49 1.65 2.80
N LEU A 140 24.35 1.58 3.49
CA LEU A 140 23.38 2.66 3.51
C LEU A 140 23.72 3.64 4.64
N PRO A 141 23.62 4.94 4.36
CA PRO A 141 23.78 5.95 5.39
C PRO A 141 22.63 5.87 6.40
N SER A 142 22.92 6.30 7.64
CA SER A 142 21.88 6.32 8.67
C SER A 142 20.81 7.35 8.32
N ALA A 143 19.54 7.03 8.61
CA ALA A 143 18.43 7.96 8.36
C ALA A 143 18.60 9.28 9.12
N GLY A 144 19.16 9.23 10.34
CA GLY A 144 19.44 10.42 11.15
C GLY A 144 20.49 11.31 10.50
N ASP A 145 21.57 10.73 9.97
CA ASP A 145 22.63 11.49 9.29
C ASP A 145 22.11 12.13 8.00
N LEU A 146 21.31 11.40 7.21
CA LEU A 146 20.69 11.95 6.00
C LEU A 146 19.81 13.16 6.31
N ILE A 147 19.01 13.09 7.38
CA ILE A 147 18.16 14.19 7.82
C ILE A 147 18.99 15.38 8.31
N ALA A 148 20.04 15.12 9.10
CA ALA A 148 20.92 16.16 9.63
C ALA A 148 21.74 16.85 8.53
N GLN A 149 22.15 16.11 7.51
CA GLN A 149 22.93 16.64 6.38
C GLN A 149 22.05 17.35 5.34
N ASN A 150 20.78 16.96 5.20
CA ASN A 150 19.87 17.51 4.19
C ASN A 150 18.60 18.15 4.79
N PRO A 151 18.68 19.00 5.82
CA PRO A 151 17.50 19.49 6.55
C PRO A 151 16.55 20.27 5.64
N LEU A 152 17.08 21.02 4.67
CA LEU A 152 16.28 21.76 3.69
C LEU A 152 15.44 20.83 2.81
N VAL A 153 15.99 19.69 2.37
CA VAL A 153 15.25 18.71 1.55
C VAL A 153 14.05 18.18 2.33
N PHE A 154 14.26 17.83 3.61
CA PHE A 154 13.18 17.34 4.46
C PHE A 154 12.14 18.41 4.80
N LEU A 155 12.58 19.63 5.12
CA LEU A 155 11.66 20.74 5.39
C LEU A 155 10.80 21.07 4.15
N VAL A 156 11.41 21.11 2.97
CA VAL A 156 10.71 21.33 1.70
C VAL A 156 9.75 20.17 1.40
N ALA A 157 10.20 18.93 1.56
CA ALA A 157 9.37 17.74 1.34
C ALA A 157 8.16 17.72 2.29
N ILE A 158 8.35 18.04 3.57
CA ILE A 158 7.29 18.15 4.57
C ILE A 158 6.32 19.28 4.20
N ALA A 159 6.82 20.46 3.85
CA ALA A 159 5.98 21.61 3.52
C ALA A 159 5.16 21.37 2.24
N ILE A 160 5.80 20.87 1.18
CA ILE A 160 5.12 20.50 -0.08
C ILE A 160 4.13 19.36 0.18
N GLY A 161 4.53 18.35 0.95
CA GLY A 161 3.70 17.20 1.28
C GLY A 161 2.46 17.63 2.06
N ALA A 162 2.64 18.50 3.05
CA ALA A 162 1.54 19.11 3.80
C ALA A 162 0.62 19.93 2.89
N ALA A 163 1.18 20.75 1.99
CA ALA A 163 0.40 21.54 1.05
C ALA A 163 -0.40 20.67 0.08
N ILE A 164 0.22 19.66 -0.54
CA ILE A 164 -0.47 18.70 -1.42
C ILE A 164 -1.56 17.96 -0.63
N GLY A 165 -1.23 17.47 0.56
CA GLY A 165 -2.18 16.82 1.45
C GLY A 165 -3.39 17.70 1.79
N TYR A 166 -3.13 18.96 2.13
CA TYR A 166 -4.16 19.92 2.55
C TYR A 166 -5.02 20.43 1.39
N PHE A 167 -4.41 20.78 0.26
CA PHE A 167 -5.08 21.46 -0.86
C PHE A 167 -5.54 20.50 -1.96
N VAL A 168 -4.74 19.48 -2.28
CA VAL A 168 -5.00 18.54 -3.41
C VAL A 168 -5.70 17.27 -2.90
N LEU A 169 -5.12 16.59 -1.92
CA LEU A 169 -5.61 15.31 -1.39
C LEU A 169 -6.57 15.48 -0.21
N GLN A 170 -7.47 16.46 -0.30
CA GLN A 170 -8.29 16.95 0.82
C GLN A 170 -8.97 15.83 1.64
N ASN A 171 -9.43 14.77 0.98
CA ASN A 171 -10.21 13.67 1.56
C ASN A 171 -9.45 12.33 1.61
N ALA A 172 -8.13 12.31 1.41
CA ALA A 172 -7.35 11.08 1.34
C ALA A 172 -6.79 10.62 2.70
N GLY A 173 -6.85 11.45 3.74
CA GLY A 173 -6.18 11.21 5.02
C GLY A 173 -6.49 9.84 5.65
N TYR A 174 -7.74 9.37 5.62
CA TYR A 174 -8.08 8.04 6.16
C TYR A 174 -7.49 6.89 5.35
N ALA A 175 -7.50 7.00 4.02
CA ALA A 175 -6.92 5.98 3.13
C ALA A 175 -5.40 5.90 3.28
N GLY A 176 -4.72 7.03 3.45
CA GLY A 176 -3.27 7.05 3.67
C GLY A 176 -2.89 6.52 5.05
N LEU A 177 -3.66 6.87 6.09
CA LEU A 177 -3.46 6.35 7.44
C LEU A 177 -3.60 4.82 7.50
N ILE A 178 -4.67 4.27 6.91
CA ILE A 178 -4.85 2.81 6.91
C ILE A 178 -3.83 2.10 6.04
N GLY A 179 -3.37 2.73 4.95
CA GLY A 179 -2.24 2.25 4.14
C GLY A 179 -0.95 2.17 4.95
N LEU A 180 -0.62 3.22 5.72
CA LEU A 180 0.53 3.23 6.64
C LEU A 180 0.44 2.07 7.65
N VAL A 181 -0.70 1.95 8.34
CA VAL A 181 -0.93 0.90 9.34
C VAL A 181 -0.79 -0.49 8.71
N THR A 182 -1.36 -0.67 7.52
CA THR A 182 -1.29 -1.95 6.80
C THR A 182 0.13 -2.27 6.37
N GLY A 183 0.94 -1.27 6.01
CA GLY A 183 2.34 -1.47 5.69
C GLY A 183 3.21 -1.80 6.89
N VAL A 184 2.93 -1.25 8.08
CA VAL A 184 3.60 -1.67 9.32
C VAL A 184 3.26 -3.12 9.66
N VAL A 185 1.98 -3.50 9.52
CA VAL A 185 1.56 -4.90 9.71
C VAL A 185 2.22 -5.81 8.67
N ALA A 186 2.28 -5.38 7.41
CA ALA A 186 2.96 -6.11 6.36
C ALA A 186 4.44 -6.33 6.69
N ALA A 187 5.16 -5.29 7.13
CA ALA A 187 6.58 -5.36 7.54
C ALA A 187 6.81 -6.39 8.65
N ILE A 188 5.95 -6.41 9.67
CA ILE A 188 6.08 -7.33 10.81
C ILE A 188 5.91 -8.78 10.35
N VAL A 189 4.99 -9.02 9.40
CA VAL A 189 4.72 -10.37 8.89
C VAL A 189 5.74 -10.78 7.83
N SER A 190 6.22 -9.86 7.00
CA SER A 190 7.15 -10.12 5.90
C SER A 190 8.59 -10.31 6.39
N ALA A 191 9.03 -9.59 7.43
CA ALA A 191 10.42 -9.62 7.87
C ALA A 191 10.93 -11.00 8.31
N PRO A 192 10.19 -11.82 9.10
CA PRO A 192 10.63 -13.18 9.44
C PRO A 192 10.72 -14.10 8.21
N ILE A 193 9.82 -13.93 7.24
CA ILE A 193 9.81 -14.70 6.01
C ILE A 193 11.07 -14.36 5.20
N ALA A 194 11.35 -13.06 5.00
CA ALA A 194 12.55 -12.59 4.32
C ALA A 194 13.84 -13.08 5.02
N ALA A 195 13.89 -13.01 6.35
CA ALA A 195 15.08 -13.38 7.11
C ALA A 195 15.36 -14.89 7.10
N TYR A 196 14.36 -15.72 7.37
CA TYR A 196 14.57 -17.16 7.58
C TYR A 196 14.44 -18.00 6.31
N VAL A 197 13.57 -17.61 5.37
CA VAL A 197 13.35 -18.37 4.14
C VAL A 197 14.36 -17.98 3.07
N PHE A 198 14.70 -16.69 3.00
CA PHE A 198 15.51 -16.13 1.92
C PHE A 198 16.89 -15.64 2.36
N GLY A 199 17.23 -15.76 3.66
CA GLY A 199 18.49 -15.25 4.19
C GLY A 199 18.66 -13.73 4.02
N GLY A 200 17.56 -13.00 3.84
CA GLY A 200 17.53 -11.57 3.59
C GLY A 200 17.63 -11.12 2.12
N ILE A 201 17.67 -12.05 1.15
CA ILE A 201 17.74 -11.70 -0.29
C ILE A 201 16.59 -12.41 -1.03
N THR A 202 15.57 -11.65 -1.39
CA THR A 202 14.29 -12.14 -1.95
C THR A 202 14.20 -12.02 -3.49
N GLY A 203 15.18 -11.39 -4.13
CA GLY A 203 15.18 -11.01 -5.54
C GLY A 203 14.55 -9.64 -5.83
N ALA A 204 14.17 -8.88 -4.80
CA ALA A 204 13.48 -7.60 -4.93
C ALA A 204 14.45 -6.40 -4.89
N GLY A 205 14.06 -5.25 -5.43
CA GLY A 205 14.87 -4.02 -5.33
C GLY A 205 15.09 -3.55 -3.89
N THR A 206 14.23 -3.99 -2.96
CA THR A 206 14.36 -3.76 -1.51
C THR A 206 15.47 -4.59 -0.85
N ASP A 207 15.99 -5.63 -1.49
CA ASP A 207 17.08 -6.45 -0.93
C ASP A 207 18.37 -5.65 -0.72
N ALA A 208 18.57 -4.59 -1.51
CA ALA A 208 19.67 -3.65 -1.32
C ALA A 208 19.63 -3.04 0.09
N LEU A 209 18.43 -2.80 0.64
CA LEU A 209 18.25 -2.33 2.01
C LEU A 209 18.68 -3.41 3.02
N VAL A 210 18.28 -4.66 2.83
CA VAL A 210 18.66 -5.76 3.74
C VAL A 210 20.16 -6.04 3.71
N ALA A 211 20.76 -6.04 2.51
CA ALA A 211 22.19 -6.23 2.32
C ALA A 211 23.00 -5.14 3.02
N ALA A 212 22.55 -3.89 2.91
CA ALA A 212 23.20 -2.76 3.56
C ALA A 212 23.06 -2.74 5.07
N PHE A 213 21.89 -3.10 5.62
CA PHE A 213 21.77 -3.28 7.07
C PHE A 213 22.67 -4.41 7.58
N ARG A 214 22.80 -5.50 6.83
CA ARG A 214 23.72 -6.59 7.18
C ARG A 214 25.19 -6.15 7.15
N ALA A 215 25.57 -5.33 6.17
CA ALA A 215 26.92 -4.75 6.08
C ALA A 215 27.25 -3.86 7.29
N SER A 216 26.25 -3.17 7.87
CA SER A 216 26.39 -2.41 9.11
C SER A 216 26.57 -3.27 10.38
N GLY A 217 26.64 -4.60 10.25
CA GLY A 217 26.82 -5.55 11.36
C GLY A 217 25.51 -5.99 12.01
N ALA A 218 24.35 -5.58 11.50
CA ALA A 218 23.07 -6.04 12.00
C ALA A 218 22.83 -7.52 11.66
N ASN A 219 22.18 -8.25 12.56
CA ASN A 219 21.75 -9.61 12.25
C ASN A 219 20.70 -9.61 11.12
N ILE A 220 20.55 -10.75 10.43
CA ILE A 220 19.71 -10.85 9.22
C ILE A 220 18.25 -10.45 9.53
N LEU A 221 17.75 -10.82 10.71
CA LEU A 221 16.39 -10.49 11.13
C LEU A 221 16.22 -8.98 11.34
N ALA A 222 17.12 -8.33 12.08
CA ALA A 222 17.09 -6.89 12.30
C ALA A 222 17.23 -6.12 11.00
N SER A 223 18.03 -6.62 10.06
CA SER A 223 18.19 -6.05 8.72
C SER A 223 16.89 -6.12 7.91
N ALA A 224 16.22 -7.28 7.91
CA ALA A 224 14.94 -7.47 7.26
C ALA A 224 13.83 -6.63 7.91
N PHE A 225 13.81 -6.52 9.25
CA PHE A 225 12.86 -5.68 9.96
C PHE A 225 13.08 -4.18 9.69
N ALA A 226 14.34 -3.73 9.69
CA ALA A 226 14.67 -2.34 9.42
C ALA A 226 14.30 -1.95 7.98
N GLN A 227 14.59 -2.83 7.01
CA GLN A 227 14.12 -2.67 5.62
C GLN A 227 12.59 -2.62 5.54
N GLY A 228 11.89 -3.61 6.11
CA GLY A 228 10.44 -3.71 6.06
C GLY A 228 9.77 -2.49 6.68
N THR A 229 10.29 -1.98 7.79
CA THR A 229 9.74 -0.80 8.49
C THR A 229 9.86 0.49 7.67
N VAL A 230 10.86 0.59 6.79
CA VAL A 230 11.02 1.76 5.92
C VAL A 230 10.22 1.60 4.64
N SER A 231 10.34 0.45 3.97
CA SER A 231 9.82 0.25 2.61
C SER A 231 8.34 -0.14 2.59
N ASP A 232 7.89 -1.04 3.48
CA ASP A 232 6.53 -1.60 3.39
C ASP A 232 5.46 -0.56 3.77
N PRO A 233 5.63 0.29 4.81
CA PRO A 233 4.72 1.41 5.08
C PRO A 233 4.60 2.38 3.90
N PHE A 234 5.71 2.69 3.24
CA PHE A 234 5.71 3.56 2.06
C PHE A 234 4.98 2.91 0.87
N ASP A 235 5.27 1.64 0.58
CA ASP A 235 4.62 0.87 -0.48
C ASP A 235 3.11 0.72 -0.28
N LYS A 236 2.68 0.40 0.94
CA LYS A 236 1.24 0.23 1.25
C LYS A 236 0.52 1.56 1.37
N MET A 237 1.16 2.62 1.87
CA MET A 237 0.58 3.97 1.77
C MET A 237 0.37 4.36 0.30
N THR A 238 1.37 4.14 -0.56
CA THR A 238 1.28 4.41 -2.00
C THR A 238 0.14 3.62 -2.64
N SER A 239 0.07 2.31 -2.40
CA SER A 239 -0.96 1.42 -2.96
C SER A 239 -2.38 1.85 -2.55
N PHE A 240 -2.58 2.19 -1.27
CA PHE A 240 -3.87 2.65 -0.77
C PHE A 240 -4.25 4.04 -1.31
N MET A 241 -3.28 4.93 -1.50
CA MET A 241 -3.51 6.23 -2.14
C MET A 241 -3.87 6.10 -3.61
N ILE A 242 -3.20 5.21 -4.35
CA ILE A 242 -3.55 4.90 -5.73
C ILE A 242 -4.99 4.36 -5.79
N VAL A 243 -5.35 3.41 -4.92
CA VAL A 243 -6.72 2.87 -4.89
C VAL A 243 -7.75 3.92 -4.52
N TYR A 244 -7.44 4.80 -3.56
CA TYR A 244 -8.29 5.95 -3.25
C TYR A 244 -8.55 6.80 -4.51
N LEU A 245 -7.51 7.17 -5.26
CA LEU A 245 -7.65 7.97 -6.49
C LEU A 245 -8.42 7.22 -7.57
N ILE A 246 -8.21 5.91 -7.73
CA ILE A 246 -8.98 5.06 -8.64
C ILE A 246 -10.47 5.12 -8.25
N ILE A 247 -10.81 4.90 -6.99
CA ILE A 247 -12.19 4.91 -6.50
C ILE A 247 -12.84 6.28 -6.74
N GLN A 248 -12.14 7.39 -6.48
CA GLN A 248 -12.67 8.74 -6.73
C GLN A 248 -12.84 9.04 -8.23
N SER A 249 -12.06 8.39 -9.09
CA SER A 249 -12.14 8.55 -10.55
C SER A 249 -13.24 7.70 -11.20
N LEU A 250 -13.78 6.70 -10.49
CA LEU A 250 -14.80 5.81 -11.03
C LEU A 250 -16.18 6.51 -11.11
N PRO A 251 -16.90 6.40 -12.24
CA PRO A 251 -18.28 6.87 -12.34
C PRO A 251 -19.18 6.25 -11.27
N GLN A 252 -20.06 7.05 -10.67
CA GLN A 252 -20.98 6.59 -9.62
C GLN A 252 -21.81 5.35 -10.04
N ARG A 253 -22.15 5.24 -11.32
CA ARG A 253 -22.89 4.09 -11.90
C ARG A 253 -22.11 2.77 -11.80
N LEU A 254 -20.78 2.81 -11.87
CA LEU A 254 -19.93 1.63 -11.68
C LEU A 254 -19.76 1.34 -10.19
N LEU A 255 -19.51 2.37 -9.37
CA LEU A 255 -19.36 2.22 -7.93
C LEU A 255 -20.59 1.57 -7.28
N GLN A 256 -21.81 1.97 -7.68
CA GLN A 256 -23.06 1.41 -7.17
C GLN A 256 -23.23 -0.09 -7.42
N ARG A 257 -22.41 -0.70 -8.28
CA ARG A 257 -22.41 -2.16 -8.49
C ARG A 257 -21.62 -2.90 -7.41
N PHE A 258 -20.85 -2.21 -6.58
CA PHE A 258 -19.99 -2.83 -5.58
C PHE A 258 -20.61 -2.74 -4.17
N PRO A 259 -20.51 -3.80 -3.35
CA PRO A 259 -21.16 -3.85 -2.03
C PRO A 259 -20.72 -2.75 -1.05
N ASN A 260 -19.44 -2.36 -1.05
CA ASN A 260 -18.89 -1.39 -0.10
C ASN A 260 -18.88 0.05 -0.65
N ALA A 261 -19.42 0.28 -1.84
CA ALA A 261 -19.59 1.64 -2.33
C ALA A 261 -20.73 2.31 -1.56
N ARG A 262 -20.46 3.51 -1.05
CA ARG A 262 -21.49 4.35 -0.44
C ARG A 262 -22.60 4.57 -1.47
N PRO A 263 -23.87 4.35 -1.10
CA PRO A 263 -24.97 4.92 -1.85
C PRO A 263 -24.72 6.42 -1.99
N ALA A 264 -25.03 7.01 -3.14
CA ALA A 264 -25.08 8.45 -3.28
C ALA A 264 -26.15 8.98 -2.31
N GLU A 265 -25.77 9.30 -1.08
CA GLU A 265 -26.73 9.73 -0.07
C GLU A 265 -27.17 11.14 -0.38
N ARG A 266 -28.41 11.22 -0.91
CA ARG A 266 -29.38 12.31 -0.88
C ARG A 266 -28.91 13.53 -0.07
N SER A 267 -28.18 14.43 -0.71
CA SER A 267 -27.86 15.76 -0.15
C SER A 267 -28.99 16.78 -0.32
N THR A 268 -30.18 16.36 -0.72
CA THR A 268 -31.37 17.21 -0.84
C THR A 268 -32.61 16.40 -0.46
N VAL A 269 -33.57 17.04 0.22
CA VAL A 269 -34.90 16.49 0.64
C VAL A 269 -34.99 15.90 2.06
N SER A 270 -34.31 16.48 3.06
CA SER A 270 -34.77 16.37 4.46
C SER A 270 -34.65 17.69 5.23
N GLY A 271 -34.98 18.80 4.57
CA GLY A 271 -35.11 20.12 5.21
C GLY A 271 -36.36 20.90 4.79
N ALA A 272 -37.28 20.33 4.01
CA ALA A 272 -38.36 21.09 3.39
C ALA A 272 -39.78 20.55 3.63
N VAL A 273 -40.00 19.66 4.60
CA VAL A 273 -41.35 19.15 4.92
C VAL A 273 -41.72 19.31 6.40
N ALA A 274 -41.05 20.20 7.13
CA ALA A 274 -41.41 20.51 8.53
C ALA A 274 -41.47 22.03 8.77
N SER A 275 -42.09 22.78 7.86
CA SER A 275 -42.74 24.05 8.19
C SER A 275 -43.49 24.58 6.97
N ARG A 276 -44.81 24.37 6.96
CA ARG A 276 -45.88 25.27 6.52
C ARG A 276 -47.12 24.47 6.16
#